data_AF-A0A8T5QPD6-F1
#
_entry.id   AF-A0A8T5QPD6-F1
#
_cell.length_a   1.000
_cell.length_b   1.000
_cell.length_c   1.000
_cell.angle_alpha   90.00
_cell.angle_beta   90.00
_cell.angle_gamma   90.00
#
_symmetry.space_group_name_H-M   'P 1'
#
loop_
_entity.id
_entity.type
_entity.pdbx_description
1 polymer ?
#
loop_
_entity_poly.entity_id
_entity_poly.type
_entity_poly.pdbx_seq_one_letter_code
_entity_poly.pdbx_strand_id
1 'polypeptide(L)'
;MKRIIEQADKARIRFVKVEFAVLMICLVLLALVFSRPEIVGYASTNVHSQDLNLVIENSQRFYLRSLVPEPVHLTSLTISGEVLGEGTVTIYLDNERGIRNLVYKNVKRKDSTHNRITGTSIIGGSVTGNSIQTQDDSPVLDLLEGPVLSGYEFLHPAYRAVQGEFHHACVESCLLQARTFEGNRFIIDFFIEPGTKLRIKEIVYTTLEDL
;
A
#
# COMPACT_ATOMS: atom_id res chain seq x y z
N MET A 1 -68.13 26.28 -23.12
CA MET A 1 -66.82 26.49 -23.77
C MET A 1 -65.68 26.73 -22.78
N LYS A 2 -65.75 27.72 -21.87
CA LYS A 2 -64.71 27.98 -20.84
C LYS A 2 -64.30 26.76 -19.99
N ARG A 3 -65.27 25.97 -19.49
CA ARG A 3 -64.97 24.76 -18.68
C ARG A 3 -64.23 23.64 -19.43
N ILE A 4 -64.37 23.58 -20.76
CA ILE A 4 -63.70 22.55 -21.60
C ILE A 4 -62.23 22.94 -21.82
N ILE A 5 -61.97 24.23 -22.06
CA ILE A 5 -60.61 24.77 -22.19
C ILE A 5 -59.85 24.62 -20.86
N GLU A 6 -60.49 24.92 -19.74
CA GLU A 6 -59.88 24.81 -18.40
C GLU A 6 -59.55 23.36 -18.01
N GLN A 7 -60.37 22.39 -18.42
CA GLN A 7 -60.06 20.97 -18.20
C GLN A 7 -58.92 20.47 -19.09
N ALA A 8 -58.83 20.95 -20.34
CA ALA A 8 -57.74 20.62 -21.25
C ALA A 8 -56.38 21.16 -20.74
N ASP A 9 -56.34 22.39 -20.22
CA ASP A 9 -55.13 22.97 -19.64
C ASP A 9 -54.70 22.24 -18.36
N LYS A 10 -55.64 21.84 -17.50
CA LYS A 10 -55.34 21.06 -16.30
C LYS A 10 -54.79 19.67 -16.63
N ALA A 11 -55.28 19.03 -17.69
CA ALA A 11 -54.78 17.74 -18.17
C ALA A 11 -53.36 17.87 -18.75
N ARG A 12 -53.10 18.92 -19.54
CA ARG A 12 -51.78 19.20 -20.12
C ARG A 12 -50.73 19.50 -19.06
N ILE A 13 -51.08 20.29 -18.04
CA ILE A 13 -50.20 20.57 -16.89
C ILE A 13 -49.89 19.29 -16.11
N ARG A 14 -50.85 18.36 -15.95
CA ARG A 14 -50.61 17.07 -15.30
C ARG A 14 -49.68 16.19 -16.12
N PHE A 15 -49.84 16.16 -17.44
CA PHE A 15 -49.00 15.36 -18.33
C PHE A 15 -47.53 15.82 -18.33
N VAL A 16 -47.29 17.13 -18.44
CA VAL A 16 -45.93 17.71 -18.38
C VAL A 16 -45.25 17.41 -17.04
N LYS A 17 -46.01 17.43 -15.93
CA LYS A 17 -45.46 17.07 -14.60
C LYS A 17 -45.03 15.60 -14.52
N VAL A 18 -45.77 14.70 -15.16
CA VAL A 18 -45.42 13.27 -15.19
C VAL A 18 -44.18 13.03 -16.04
N GLU A 19 -44.10 13.63 -17.23
CA GLU A 19 -42.91 13.51 -18.09
C GLU A 19 -41.64 14.01 -17.40
N PHE A 20 -41.72 15.16 -16.73
CA PHE A 20 -40.57 15.71 -16.00
C PHE A 20 -40.14 14.83 -14.82
N ALA A 21 -41.11 14.24 -14.11
CA ALA A 21 -40.82 13.31 -13.02
C ALA A 21 -40.15 12.03 -13.54
N VAL A 22 -40.62 11.46 -14.66
CA VAL A 22 -40.00 10.28 -15.29
C VAL A 22 -38.58 10.60 -15.75
N LEU A 23 -38.36 11.75 -16.39
CA LEU A 23 -37.04 12.17 -16.86
C LEU A 23 -36.05 12.37 -15.70
N MET A 24 -36.50 12.95 -14.59
CA MET A 24 -35.70 13.08 -13.36
C MET A 24 -35.34 11.71 -12.77
N ILE A 25 -36.28 10.75 -12.71
CA ILE A 25 -36.00 9.39 -12.23
C ILE A 25 -34.97 8.70 -13.14
N CYS A 26 -35.11 8.81 -14.46
CA CYS A 26 -34.14 8.27 -15.40
C CYS A 26 -32.74 8.88 -15.21
N LEU A 27 -32.64 10.20 -14.99
CA LEU A 27 -31.37 10.86 -14.73
C LEU A 27 -30.71 10.37 -13.44
N VAL A 28 -31.47 10.18 -12.36
CA VAL A 28 -30.96 9.67 -11.09
C VAL A 28 -30.49 8.21 -11.24
N LEU A 29 -31.26 7.36 -11.92
CA LEU A 29 -30.85 5.98 -12.18
C LEU A 29 -29.61 5.90 -13.07
N LEU A 30 -29.52 6.75 -14.09
CA LEU A 30 -28.35 6.85 -14.95
C LEU A 30 -27.12 7.28 -14.13
N ALA A 31 -27.28 8.30 -13.29
CA ALA A 31 -26.23 8.74 -12.38
C ALA A 31 -25.75 7.58 -11.49
N LEU A 32 -26.66 6.84 -10.86
CA LEU A 32 -26.33 5.69 -10.00
C LEU A 32 -25.58 4.57 -10.73
N VAL A 33 -25.84 4.32 -12.02
CA VAL A 33 -25.13 3.31 -12.81
C VAL A 33 -23.71 3.76 -13.17
N PHE A 34 -23.50 5.06 -13.41
CA PHE A 34 -22.18 5.61 -13.75
C PHE A 34 -21.35 5.99 -12.52
N SER A 35 -21.98 6.39 -11.43
CA SER A 35 -21.33 6.54 -10.14
C SER A 35 -21.18 5.15 -9.55
N ARG A 36 -20.22 4.37 -10.05
CA ARG A 36 -19.83 3.07 -9.49
C ARG A 36 -19.61 3.27 -7.99
N PRO A 37 -20.54 2.89 -7.10
CA PRO A 37 -20.26 3.01 -5.68
C PRO A 37 -19.13 2.03 -5.43
N GLU A 38 -17.95 2.53 -5.09
CA GLU A 38 -16.93 1.66 -4.53
C GLU A 38 -17.54 1.12 -3.25
N ILE A 39 -17.98 -0.14 -3.29
CA ILE A 39 -18.41 -0.86 -2.10
C ILE A 39 -17.14 -1.00 -1.26
N VAL A 40 -16.93 -0.03 -0.38
CA VAL A 40 -15.97 -0.10 0.73
C VAL A 40 -16.55 -1.10 1.73
N GLY A 41 -16.48 -2.38 1.36
CA GLY A 41 -16.60 -3.46 2.32
C GLY A 41 -15.38 -3.38 3.23
N TYR A 42 -15.61 -3.36 4.54
CA TYR A 42 -14.54 -3.57 5.51
C TYR A 42 -14.03 -5.00 5.30
N ALA A 43 -12.89 -5.15 4.63
CA ALA A 43 -12.17 -6.40 4.68
C ALA A 43 -11.43 -6.45 6.02
N SER A 44 -11.59 -7.54 6.76
CA SER A 44 -10.81 -7.74 7.98
C SER A 44 -9.35 -7.90 7.61
N THR A 45 -8.48 -7.17 8.30
CA THR A 45 -7.04 -7.16 8.05
C THR A 45 -6.30 -7.32 9.34
N ASN A 46 -5.27 -8.17 9.33
CA ASN A 46 -4.40 -8.37 10.47
C ASN A 46 -3.13 -7.56 10.27
N VAL A 47 -2.83 -6.68 11.24
CA VAL A 47 -1.62 -5.88 11.25
C VAL A 47 -0.61 -6.55 12.17
N HIS A 48 0.56 -6.82 11.63
CA HIS A 48 1.67 -7.43 12.35
C HIS A 48 2.84 -6.46 12.39
N SER A 49 3.46 -6.33 13.56
CA SER A 49 4.73 -5.62 13.72
C SER A 49 5.76 -6.59 14.27
N GLN A 50 6.97 -6.53 13.71
CA GLN A 50 8.13 -7.28 14.16
C GLN A 50 9.28 -6.31 14.40
N ASP A 51 9.69 -6.19 15.67
CA ASP A 51 10.91 -5.50 16.05
C ASP A 51 12.12 -6.31 15.60
N LEU A 52 12.94 -5.70 14.76
CA LEU A 52 14.10 -6.32 14.12
C LEU A 52 15.29 -5.44 14.42
N ASN A 53 16.22 -5.87 15.28
CA ASN A 53 17.47 -5.13 15.54
C ASN A 53 18.58 -5.65 14.61
N LEU A 54 18.35 -5.56 13.30
CA LEU A 54 19.24 -6.13 12.28
C LEU A 54 20.15 -5.05 11.70
N VAL A 55 21.45 -5.38 11.56
CA VAL A 55 22.44 -4.52 10.91
C VAL A 55 22.95 -5.23 9.66
N ILE A 56 22.74 -4.62 8.50
CA ILE A 56 23.07 -5.17 7.20
C ILE A 56 24.16 -4.29 6.58
N GLU A 57 25.33 -4.88 6.30
CA GLU A 57 26.49 -4.17 5.75
C GLU A 57 26.72 -4.47 4.26
N ASN A 58 26.15 -5.55 3.75
CA ASN A 58 26.29 -6.00 2.37
C ASN A 58 24.92 -6.28 1.78
N SER A 59 24.79 -6.19 0.45
CA SER A 59 23.56 -6.57 -0.23
C SER A 59 23.16 -8.01 0.15
N GLN A 60 21.96 -8.21 0.65
CA GLN A 60 21.51 -9.48 1.20
C GLN A 60 20.02 -9.69 0.93
N ARG A 61 19.66 -10.95 0.70
CA ARG A 61 18.26 -11.40 0.58
C ARG A 61 17.76 -11.92 1.92
N PHE A 62 16.51 -11.63 2.25
CA PHE A 62 15.76 -12.24 3.34
C PHE A 62 14.47 -12.86 2.79
N TYR A 63 13.97 -13.87 3.48
CA TYR A 63 12.72 -14.54 3.16
C TYR A 63 11.72 -14.28 4.29
N LEU A 64 10.60 -13.66 3.96
CA LEU A 64 9.48 -13.49 4.87
C LEU A 64 8.51 -14.67 4.64
N ARG A 65 8.52 -15.66 5.52
CA ARG A 65 7.83 -16.95 5.31
C ARG A 65 6.69 -17.13 6.31
N SER A 66 5.53 -17.57 5.83
CA SER A 66 4.43 -17.99 6.69
C SER A 66 4.79 -19.25 7.48
N LEU A 67 4.54 -19.22 8.79
CA LEU A 67 4.61 -20.41 9.64
C LEU A 67 3.42 -21.36 9.42
N VAL A 68 2.38 -20.86 8.77
CA VAL A 68 1.12 -21.55 8.46
C VAL A 68 1.15 -22.01 6.99
N PRO A 69 0.71 -23.23 6.64
CA PRO A 69 0.81 -23.75 5.28
C PRO A 69 -0.12 -23.05 4.27
N GLU A 70 -1.16 -22.36 4.74
CA GLU A 70 -2.10 -21.58 3.94
C GLU A 70 -1.47 -20.30 3.35
N PRO A 71 -1.80 -19.96 2.09
CA PRO A 71 -1.31 -18.75 1.43
C PRO A 71 -1.73 -17.49 2.18
N VAL A 72 -0.79 -16.57 2.35
CA VAL A 72 -1.05 -15.28 2.99
C VAL A 72 -1.20 -14.22 1.89
N HIS A 73 -2.22 -13.39 2.02
CA HIS A 73 -2.47 -12.24 1.15
C HIS A 73 -1.86 -10.96 1.75
N LEU A 74 -0.67 -10.57 1.30
CA LEU A 74 0.00 -9.37 1.79
C LEU A 74 -0.61 -8.12 1.13
N THR A 75 -1.10 -7.19 1.96
CA THR A 75 -1.77 -5.95 1.52
C THR A 75 -0.90 -4.71 1.71
N SER A 76 0.05 -4.75 2.63
CA SER A 76 1.07 -3.70 2.76
C SER A 76 2.31 -4.21 3.49
N LEU A 77 3.44 -3.58 3.22
CA LEU A 77 4.69 -3.76 3.96
C LEU A 77 5.41 -2.41 4.10
N THR A 78 5.76 -2.07 5.33
CA THR A 78 6.52 -0.86 5.68
C THR A 78 7.72 -1.25 6.53
N ILE A 79 8.80 -0.48 6.42
CA ILE A 79 10.05 -0.75 7.16
C ILE A 79 10.51 0.53 7.87
N SER A 80 10.93 0.40 9.12
CA SER A 80 11.58 1.46 9.90
C SER A 80 13.05 1.12 10.11
N GLY A 81 13.93 2.12 10.06
CA GLY A 81 15.36 1.91 10.17
C GLY A 81 16.19 3.19 10.12
N GLU A 82 17.49 3.01 9.90
CA GLU A 82 18.50 4.06 9.84
C GLU A 82 19.57 3.68 8.79
N VAL A 83 19.90 4.63 7.92
CA VAL A 83 21.01 4.50 6.97
C VAL A 83 22.22 5.27 7.47
N LEU A 84 23.36 4.58 7.58
CA LEU A 84 24.65 5.10 8.00
C LEU A 84 25.65 4.98 6.84
N GLY A 85 26.35 6.06 6.47
CA GLY A 85 27.32 6.06 5.36
C GLY A 85 26.81 6.66 4.06
N GLU A 86 27.70 6.95 3.13
CA GLU A 86 27.41 7.82 1.96
C GLU A 86 26.83 7.10 0.74
N GLY A 87 26.70 5.78 0.77
CA GLY A 87 26.19 5.02 -0.35
C GLY A 87 24.67 4.84 -0.33
N THR A 88 24.19 4.23 -1.40
CA THR A 88 22.78 3.97 -1.63
C THR A 88 22.29 2.69 -0.94
N VAL A 89 21.05 2.75 -0.49
CA VAL A 89 20.25 1.64 0.04
C VAL A 89 18.95 1.60 -0.76
N THR A 90 18.66 0.44 -1.32
CA THR A 90 17.38 0.15 -2.00
C THR A 90 16.82 -1.15 -1.46
N ILE A 91 15.54 -1.16 -1.11
CA ILE A 91 14.86 -2.32 -0.55
C ILE A 91 13.70 -2.70 -1.48
N TYR A 92 13.69 -3.94 -1.93
CA TYR A 92 12.63 -4.49 -2.76
C TYR A 92 11.87 -5.60 -2.03
N LEU A 93 10.59 -5.72 -2.35
CA LEU A 93 9.73 -6.82 -1.98
C LEU A 93 9.33 -7.57 -3.25
N ASP A 94 9.68 -8.85 -3.34
CA ASP A 94 9.23 -9.73 -4.41
C ASP A 94 8.27 -10.79 -3.86
N ASN A 95 7.27 -11.17 -4.65
CA ASN A 95 6.50 -12.38 -4.41
C ASN A 95 7.14 -13.59 -5.13
N GLU A 96 6.61 -14.79 -4.90
CA GLU A 96 7.10 -16.01 -5.56
C GLU A 96 6.88 -16.02 -7.08
N ARG A 97 5.99 -15.15 -7.59
CA ARG A 97 5.73 -14.97 -9.02
C ARG A 97 6.71 -13.99 -9.69
N GLY A 98 7.67 -13.44 -8.94
CA GLY A 98 8.69 -12.50 -9.44
C GLY A 98 8.19 -11.07 -9.65
N ILE A 99 7.03 -10.72 -9.08
CA ILE A 99 6.51 -9.34 -9.10
C ILE A 99 7.24 -8.56 -8.01
N ARG A 100 7.97 -7.53 -8.44
CA ARG A 100 8.86 -6.71 -7.63
C ARG A 100 8.22 -5.35 -7.34
N ASN A 101 8.23 -4.95 -6.08
CA ASN A 101 7.81 -3.63 -5.63
C ASN A 101 8.92 -2.96 -4.80
N LEU A 102 9.11 -1.67 -5.02
CA LEU A 102 10.04 -0.84 -4.25
C LEU A 102 9.44 -0.53 -2.86
N VAL A 103 10.17 -0.91 -1.81
CA VAL A 103 9.81 -0.60 -0.43
C VAL A 103 10.44 0.72 -0.01
N TYR A 104 11.75 0.89 -0.22
CA TYR A 104 12.48 2.06 0.23
C TYR A 104 13.69 2.35 -0.65
N LYS A 105 14.01 3.64 -0.80
CA LYS A 105 15.24 4.09 -1.45
C LYS A 105 15.72 5.40 -0.84
N ASN A 106 16.98 5.45 -0.40
CA ASN A 106 17.54 6.62 0.32
C ASN A 106 18.11 7.70 -0.62
N VAL A 107 17.47 7.99 -1.75
CA VAL A 107 18.03 8.91 -2.75
C VAL A 107 17.29 10.23 -2.81
N LYS A 108 18.02 11.31 -3.09
CA LYS A 108 17.45 12.65 -3.29
C LYS A 108 18.11 13.33 -4.47
N ARG A 109 17.33 14.09 -5.26
CA ARG A 109 17.87 14.91 -6.35
C ARG A 109 18.77 16.01 -5.77
N LYS A 110 19.96 16.22 -6.35
CA LYS A 110 20.96 17.19 -5.87
C LYS A 110 20.43 18.62 -5.78
N ASP A 111 19.54 19.00 -6.71
CA ASP A 111 18.96 20.34 -6.78
C ASP A 111 17.71 20.52 -5.90
N SER A 112 17.23 19.46 -5.26
CA SER A 112 16.02 19.56 -4.43
C SER A 112 16.36 20.23 -3.10
N THR A 113 15.76 21.39 -2.84
CA THR A 113 15.79 22.05 -1.53
C THR A 113 14.95 21.30 -0.48
N HIS A 114 14.06 20.40 -0.91
CA HIS A 114 13.19 19.66 -0.01
C HIS A 114 13.97 18.50 0.61
N ASN A 115 14.35 18.60 1.89
CA ASN A 115 14.98 17.51 2.66
C ASN A 115 14.05 16.32 2.93
N ARG A 116 12.89 16.27 2.27
CA ARG A 116 12.00 15.14 2.31
C ARG A 116 12.62 14.02 1.49
N ILE A 117 13.20 13.05 2.19
CA ILE A 117 13.49 11.72 1.64
C ILE A 117 12.21 11.26 0.96
N THR A 118 12.26 10.98 -0.33
CA THR A 118 11.08 10.60 -1.12
C THR A 118 10.62 9.22 -0.68
N GLY A 119 9.80 9.20 0.36
CA GLY A 119 9.03 8.06 0.88
C GLY A 119 7.69 8.58 1.40
N THR A 120 6.96 9.34 0.58
CA THR A 120 5.68 9.93 1.00
C THR A 120 4.59 9.55 0.01
N SER A 121 3.42 9.09 0.43
CA SER A 121 2.63 9.56 1.57
C SER A 121 1.78 8.45 2.20
N ILE A 122 1.86 8.38 3.53
CA ILE A 122 0.74 8.45 4.48
C ILE A 122 -0.64 8.50 3.79
N ILE A 123 -1.36 7.38 3.72
CA ILE A 123 -2.81 7.41 3.94
C ILE A 123 -2.97 7.17 5.44
N GLY A 124 -2.92 8.27 6.17
CA GLY A 124 -3.25 8.33 7.58
C GLY A 124 -4.77 8.21 7.72
N GLY A 125 -5.29 7.02 7.44
CA GLY A 125 -6.29 6.47 8.34
C GLY A 125 -5.50 5.91 9.50
N SER A 126 -5.31 6.71 10.57
CA SER A 126 -4.96 6.14 11.86
C SER A 126 -6.11 5.21 12.21
N VAL A 127 -5.96 3.93 11.84
CA VAL A 127 -6.81 2.87 12.39
C VAL A 127 -6.35 2.79 13.83
N THR A 128 -6.94 3.64 14.67
CA THR A 128 -7.03 3.41 16.11
C THR A 128 -7.95 2.20 16.32
N GLY A 129 -7.56 1.05 15.77
CA GLY A 129 -8.02 -0.22 16.25
C GLY A 129 -7.33 -0.38 17.58
N ASN A 130 -8.10 -0.32 18.67
CA ASN A 130 -7.64 -0.86 19.93
C ASN A 130 -7.15 -2.27 19.63
N SER A 131 -5.83 -2.47 19.62
CA SER A 131 -5.23 -3.79 19.53
C SER A 131 -5.56 -4.50 20.83
N ILE A 132 -6.77 -5.04 20.89
CA ILE A 132 -7.05 -6.14 21.80
C ILE A 132 -6.10 -7.21 21.33
N GLN A 133 -5.04 -7.46 22.10
CA GLN A 133 -4.19 -8.63 21.95
C GLN A 133 -5.05 -9.85 22.29
N THR A 134 -5.97 -10.19 21.38
CA THR A 134 -6.45 -11.56 21.29
C THR A 134 -5.23 -12.35 20.84
N GLN A 135 -4.88 -13.32 21.67
CA GLN A 135 -3.94 -14.38 21.36
C GLN A 135 -4.56 -15.16 20.19
N ASP A 136 -4.33 -14.64 18.99
CA ASP A 136 -5.03 -15.03 17.77
C ASP A 136 -4.05 -15.79 16.88
N ASP A 137 -4.48 -16.92 16.36
CA ASP A 137 -3.72 -17.86 15.51
C ASP A 137 -3.47 -17.27 14.10
N SER A 138 -3.37 -15.94 14.00
CA SER A 138 -3.08 -15.22 12.77
C SER A 138 -1.70 -15.64 12.23
N PRO A 139 -1.54 -15.74 10.89
CA PRO A 139 -0.32 -16.22 10.27
C PRO A 139 0.84 -15.25 10.55
N VAL A 140 1.70 -15.62 11.49
CA VAL A 140 2.94 -14.89 11.76
C VAL A 140 3.94 -15.24 10.66
N LEU A 141 4.44 -14.23 9.97
CA LEU A 141 5.55 -14.36 9.04
C LEU A 141 6.87 -14.26 9.80
N ASP A 142 7.76 -15.22 9.58
CA ASP A 142 9.12 -15.21 10.13
C ASP A 142 10.13 -14.72 9.09
N LEU A 143 11.14 -13.98 9.54
CA LEU A 143 12.17 -13.38 8.70
C LEU A 143 13.44 -14.24 8.73
N LEU A 144 13.71 -14.94 7.64
CA LEU A 144 14.83 -15.86 7.50
C LEU A 144 15.93 -15.24 6.63
N GLU A 145 17.18 -15.35 7.07
CA GLU A 145 18.33 -14.92 6.29
C GLU A 145 18.48 -15.77 5.01
N GLY A 146 18.73 -15.09 3.90
CA GLY A 146 19.01 -15.68 2.60
C GLY A 146 20.45 -15.39 2.14
N PRO A 147 20.75 -15.70 0.87
CA PRO A 147 22.09 -15.51 0.32
C PRO A 147 22.48 -14.03 0.23
N VAL A 148 23.79 -13.79 0.26
CA VAL A 148 24.38 -12.50 -0.09
C VAL A 148 24.15 -12.25 -1.59
N LEU A 149 23.72 -11.05 -1.93
CA LEU A 149 23.46 -10.63 -3.31
C LEU A 149 24.71 -9.95 -3.87
N SER A 150 25.02 -10.21 -5.14
CA SER A 150 26.04 -9.45 -5.85
C SER A 150 25.40 -8.21 -6.50
N GLY A 151 25.98 -7.05 -6.22
CA GLY A 151 25.62 -5.80 -6.88
C GLY A 151 24.96 -4.76 -5.98
N TYR A 152 24.84 -3.57 -6.56
CA TYR A 152 24.18 -2.40 -6.01
C TYR A 152 23.54 -1.63 -7.18
N GLU A 153 22.59 -0.76 -6.88
CA GLU A 153 21.97 0.05 -7.93
C GLU A 153 22.82 1.26 -8.27
N PHE A 154 23.12 1.44 -9.56
CA PHE A 154 23.80 2.64 -10.01
C PHE A 154 22.90 3.87 -9.84
N LEU A 155 23.41 4.85 -9.10
CA LEU A 155 22.72 6.11 -8.92
C LEU A 155 22.93 7.02 -10.13
N HIS A 156 21.84 7.55 -10.68
CA HIS A 156 21.94 8.54 -11.75
C HIS A 156 22.66 9.81 -11.23
N PRO A 157 23.58 10.45 -11.99
CA PRO A 157 24.43 11.55 -11.51
C PRO A 157 23.69 12.76 -10.93
N ALA A 158 22.42 12.95 -11.28
CA ALA A 158 21.54 14.00 -10.76
C ALA A 158 21.06 13.76 -9.32
N TYR A 159 21.30 12.58 -8.76
CA TYR A 159 20.87 12.17 -7.43
C TYR A 159 22.08 11.96 -6.51
N ARG A 160 21.84 12.01 -5.21
CA ARG A 160 22.78 11.65 -4.15
C ARG A 160 22.07 10.78 -3.12
N ALA A 161 22.81 9.90 -2.46
CA ALA A 161 22.32 9.18 -1.30
C ALA A 161 22.09 10.13 -0.11
N VAL A 162 21.21 9.74 0.79
CA VAL A 162 20.85 10.47 2.01
C VAL A 162 20.96 9.51 3.19
N GLN A 163 21.59 10.00 4.26
CA GLN A 163 21.71 9.29 5.54
C GLN A 163 20.58 9.68 6.48
N GLY A 164 20.38 8.87 7.51
CA GLY A 164 19.49 9.17 8.63
C GLY A 164 18.41 8.13 8.83
N GLU A 165 17.53 8.44 9.79
CA GLU A 165 16.42 7.58 10.17
C GLU A 165 15.24 7.70 9.19
N PHE A 166 14.53 6.60 9.02
CA PHE A 166 13.27 6.52 8.30
C PHE A 166 12.28 5.68 9.11
N HIS A 167 11.01 6.11 9.12
CA HIS A 167 9.95 5.46 9.91
C HIS A 167 8.82 5.05 8.98
N HIS A 168 8.39 3.79 9.09
CA HIS A 168 7.33 3.18 8.28
C HIS A 168 7.45 3.54 6.79
N ALA A 169 8.68 3.45 6.26
CA ALA A 169 8.92 3.77 4.87
C ALA A 169 8.29 2.70 3.97
N CYS A 170 7.57 3.18 2.97
CA CYS A 170 7.05 2.42 1.86
C CYS A 170 6.95 3.35 0.65
N VAL A 171 7.22 2.84 -0.55
CA VAL A 171 7.05 3.58 -1.81
C VAL A 171 5.91 2.96 -2.60
N GLU A 172 6.10 1.74 -3.07
CA GLU A 172 5.09 0.95 -3.79
C GLU A 172 4.43 -0.09 -2.88
N SER A 173 5.10 -0.46 -1.79
CA SER A 173 4.62 -1.48 -0.84
C SER A 173 3.58 -0.99 0.17
N CYS A 174 3.19 0.29 0.14
CA CYS A 174 2.18 0.84 1.05
C CYS A 174 0.78 0.26 0.78
N LEU A 175 0.50 -0.09 -0.48
CA LEU A 175 -0.79 -0.62 -0.93
C LEU A 175 -0.53 -1.67 -2.00
N LEU A 176 -0.35 -2.91 -1.55
CA LEU A 176 -0.19 -4.08 -2.40
C LEU A 176 -1.57 -4.59 -2.81
N GLN A 177 -1.67 -5.06 -4.05
CA GLN A 177 -2.85 -5.77 -4.49
C GLN A 177 -2.83 -7.19 -3.91
N ALA A 178 -3.71 -7.47 -2.95
CA ALA A 178 -3.77 -8.74 -2.20
C ALA A 178 -3.73 -10.01 -3.09
N ARG A 179 -4.44 -9.98 -4.23
CA ARG A 179 -4.48 -11.09 -5.20
C ARG A 179 -3.17 -11.33 -5.94
N THR A 180 -2.35 -10.28 -6.02
CA THR A 180 -1.05 -10.29 -6.68
C THR A 180 0.03 -10.73 -5.70
N PHE A 181 -0.06 -10.28 -4.45
CA PHE A 181 0.86 -10.62 -3.37
C PHE A 181 0.29 -11.71 -2.46
N GLU A 182 -0.10 -12.83 -3.08
CA GLU A 182 -0.54 -14.05 -2.40
C GLU A 182 0.59 -15.08 -2.43
N GLY A 183 0.89 -15.69 -1.28
CA GLY A 183 1.82 -16.82 -1.19
C GLY A 183 2.26 -17.14 0.22
N ASN A 184 3.11 -18.17 0.34
CA ASN A 184 3.67 -18.62 1.63
C ASN A 184 5.04 -18.02 1.93
N ARG A 185 5.62 -17.33 0.96
CA ARG A 185 6.96 -16.75 1.07
C ARG A 185 7.04 -15.50 0.21
N PHE A 186 7.60 -14.46 0.80
CA PHE A 186 7.97 -13.22 0.13
C PHE A 186 9.47 -13.05 0.27
N ILE A 187 10.08 -12.33 -0.66
CA ILE A 187 11.51 -12.10 -0.71
C ILE A 187 11.75 -10.62 -0.49
N ILE A 188 12.62 -10.29 0.47
CA ILE A 188 13.05 -8.92 0.72
C ILE A 188 14.51 -8.82 0.32
N ASP A 189 14.79 -8.09 -0.75
CA ASP A 189 16.15 -7.84 -1.23
C ASP A 189 16.63 -6.48 -0.74
N PHE A 190 17.70 -6.48 0.03
CA PHE A 190 18.41 -5.28 0.45
C PHE A 190 19.63 -5.10 -0.47
N PHE A 191 19.65 -4.04 -1.26
CA PHE A 191 20.81 -3.64 -2.04
C PHE A 191 21.52 -2.48 -1.33
N ILE A 192 22.76 -2.72 -0.92
CA ILE A 192 23.55 -1.79 -0.12
C ILE A 192 24.87 -1.52 -0.84
N GLU A 193 25.14 -0.25 -1.12
CA GLU A 193 26.39 0.18 -1.71
C GLU A 193 27.54 0.11 -0.67
N PRO A 194 28.75 -0.34 -1.07
CA PRO A 194 29.88 -0.46 -0.16
C PRO A 194 30.17 0.82 0.65
N GLY A 195 30.53 0.64 1.93
CA GLY A 195 30.75 1.77 2.85
C GLY A 195 29.47 2.30 3.51
N THR A 196 28.33 1.67 3.26
CA THR A 196 27.04 1.98 3.87
C THR A 196 26.59 0.84 4.78
N LYS A 197 25.91 1.18 5.87
CA LYS A 197 25.26 0.22 6.77
C LYS A 197 23.80 0.58 6.91
N LEU A 198 22.95 -0.44 6.88
CA LEU A 198 21.53 -0.31 7.10
C LEU A 198 21.18 -0.97 8.43
N ARG A 199 20.67 -0.19 9.37
CA ARG A 199 20.07 -0.73 10.59
C ARG A 199 18.56 -0.76 10.40
N ILE A 200 17.98 -1.95 10.30
CA ILE A 200 16.54 -2.13 10.40
C ILE A 200 16.17 -2.13 11.87
N LYS A 201 15.02 -1.53 12.20
CA LYS A 201 14.46 -1.47 13.55
C LYS A 201 13.14 -2.24 13.64
N GLU A 202 12.32 -2.17 12.60
CA GLU A 202 10.97 -2.74 12.61
C GLU A 202 10.53 -3.02 11.17
N ILE A 203 9.78 -4.11 10.97
CA ILE A 203 8.97 -4.34 9.78
C ILE A 203 7.51 -4.46 10.23
N VAL A 204 6.64 -3.68 9.59
CA VAL A 204 5.18 -3.74 9.81
C VAL A 204 4.52 -4.17 8.52
N TYR A 205 3.70 -5.20 8.59
CA TYR A 205 2.96 -5.71 7.44
C TYR A 205 1.50 -5.96 7.77
N THR A 206 0.68 -5.98 6.72
CA THR A 206 -0.76 -6.22 6.85
C THR A 206 -1.18 -7.35 5.93
N THR A 207 -1.93 -8.29 6.47
CA THR A 207 -2.48 -9.44 5.75
C THR A 207 -4.00 -9.35 5.68
N LEU A 208 -4.58 -9.91 4.63
CA LEU A 208 -6.03 -10.10 4.55
C LEU A 208 -6.41 -11.31 5.39
N GLU A 209 -7.45 -11.21 6.20
CA GLU A 209 -8.04 -12.38 6.85
C GLU A 209 -8.88 -13.13 5.82
N ASP A 210 -8.61 -14.43 5.65
CA ASP A 210 -9.42 -15.28 4.77
C ASP A 210 -10.77 -15.53 5.46
N LEU A 211 -11.85 -15.03 4.85
CA LEU A 211 -13.24 -15.26 5.27
C LEU A 211 -13.76 -16.64 4.84
#